data_AF-A0A944C8A8-F1
#
_entry.id   AF-A0A944C8A8-F1
#
_cell.length_a   1.000
_cell.length_b   1.000
_cell.length_c   1.000
_cell.angle_alpha   90.00
_cell.angle_beta   90.00
_cell.angle_gamma   90.00
#
_symmetry.space_group_name_H-M   'P 1'
#
loop_
_entity.id
_entity.type
_entity.pdbx_description
1 polymer ?
#
loop_
_entity_poly.entity_id
_entity_poly.type
_entity_poly.pdbx_seq_one_letter_code
_entity_poly.pdbx_strand_id
1 'polypeptide(L)'
;GLPEPVLGGCTIMMFGNIIVSGFQMIERAGFNHRNMTIAALSLALGIGFTQVGDIFVSTPQLFQDVFAANCVAGVFVVAVIANLIIPKDKQEEAPAAE
;
A
#
# COMPACT_ATOMS: atom_id res chain seq x y z
N GLY A 1 1.03 -25.95 -26.27
CA GLY A 1 1.12 -25.17 -25.04
C GLY A 1 1.58 -23.77 -25.39
N LEU A 2 1.05 -22.74 -24.73
CA LEU A 2 1.56 -21.38 -24.88
C LEU A 2 2.98 -21.30 -24.27
N PRO A 3 3.94 -20.57 -24.89
CA PRO A 3 5.29 -20.44 -24.34
C PRO A 3 5.27 -19.72 -22.99
N GLU A 4 6.07 -20.19 -22.03
CA GLU A 4 6.24 -19.56 -20.71
C GLU A 4 6.59 -18.05 -20.79
N PRO A 5 7.40 -17.57 -21.76
CA PRO A 5 7.64 -16.14 -21.93
C PRO A 5 6.37 -15.30 -22.17
N VAL A 6 5.37 -15.86 -22.86
CA VAL A 6 4.10 -15.16 -23.16
C VAL A 6 3.24 -15.06 -21.90
N LEU A 7 3.17 -16.14 -21.12
CA LEU A 7 2.44 -16.16 -19.84
C LEU A 7 3.07 -15.22 -18.81
N GLY A 8 4.41 -15.18 -18.76
CA GLY A 8 5.14 -14.21 -17.95
C GLY A 8 4.83 -12.77 -18.36
N GLY A 9 4.82 -12.48 -19.67
CA GLY A 9 4.45 -11.16 -20.20
C GLY A 9 3.02 -10.74 -19.83
N CYS A 10 2.05 -11.64 -19.97
CA CYS A 10 0.68 -11.39 -19.54
C CYS A 10 0.58 -11.09 -18.04
N THR A 11 1.33 -11.83 -17.22
CA THR A 11 1.34 -11.65 -15.75
C THR A 11 1.92 -10.29 -15.35
N ILE A 12 3.00 -9.86 -16.00
CA ILE A 12 3.59 -8.53 -15.78
C ILE A 12 2.61 -7.42 -16.16
N MET A 13 1.89 -7.57 -17.28
CA MET A 13 0.86 -6.61 -17.67
C MET A 13 -0.28 -6.54 -16.65
N MET A 14 -0.74 -7.67 -16.12
CA MET A 14 -1.79 -7.72 -15.11
C MET A 14 -1.35 -7.01 -13.81
N PHE A 15 -0.17 -7.34 -13.28
CA PHE A 15 0.35 -6.66 -12.09
C PHE A 15 0.66 -5.18 -12.34
N GLY A 16 1.16 -4.83 -13.53
CA GLY A 16 1.37 -3.44 -13.93
C GLY A 16 0.09 -2.62 -13.91
N ASN A 17 -1.01 -3.17 -14.45
CA ASN A 17 -2.31 -2.51 -14.40
C ASN A 17 -2.84 -2.35 -12.96
N ILE A 18 -2.65 -3.35 -12.10
CA ILE A 18 -3.04 -3.26 -10.68
C ILE A 18 -2.32 -2.08 -9.99
N ILE A 19 -1.01 -1.93 -10.25
CA ILE A 19 -0.23 -0.81 -9.70
C ILE A 19 -0.76 0.53 -10.22
N VAL A 20 -0.97 0.66 -11.53
CA VAL A 20 -1.48 1.89 -12.15
C VAL A 20 -2.87 2.25 -11.60
N SER A 21 -3.79 1.29 -11.46
CA SER A 21 -5.07 1.52 -10.81
C SER A 21 -4.93 1.95 -9.35
N GLY A 22 -3.94 1.41 -8.64
CA GLY A 22 -3.53 1.88 -7.31
C GLY A 22 -3.19 3.36 -7.27
N PHE A 23 -2.32 3.81 -8.17
CA PHE A 23 -1.94 5.22 -8.29
C PHE A 23 -3.12 6.12 -8.67
N GLN A 24 -4.00 5.67 -9.58
CA GLN A 24 -5.21 6.41 -9.94
C GLN A 24 -6.17 6.59 -8.75
N MET A 25 -6.23 5.63 -7.82
CA MET A 25 -7.00 5.78 -6.59
C MET A 25 -6.42 6.87 -5.68
N ILE A 26 -5.09 6.95 -5.57
CA ILE A 26 -4.41 8.01 -4.81
C ILE A 26 -4.64 9.37 -5.49
N GLU A 27 -4.55 9.43 -6.81
CA GLU A 27 -4.82 10.64 -7.59
C GLU A 27 -6.25 11.15 -7.34
N ARG A 28 -7.25 10.26 -7.37
CA ARG A 28 -8.65 10.61 -7.06
C ARG A 28 -8.86 11.10 -5.63
N ALA A 29 -8.02 10.66 -4.69
CA ALA A 29 -8.01 11.15 -3.32
C ALA A 29 -7.28 12.50 -3.17
N GLY A 30 -6.54 12.94 -4.19
CA GLY A 30 -5.74 14.17 -4.19
C GLY A 30 -4.28 13.92 -3.84
N PHE A 31 -3.37 14.40 -4.70
CA PHE A 31 -1.91 14.34 -4.49
C PHE A 31 -1.42 15.45 -3.56
N ASN A 32 -1.89 15.36 -2.32
CA ASN A 32 -1.60 16.34 -1.27
C ASN A 32 -0.37 15.84 -0.50
N HIS A 33 0.37 16.74 0.15
CA HIS A 33 1.57 16.35 0.92
C HIS A 33 1.25 15.19 1.88
N ARG A 34 0.14 15.32 2.61
CA ARG A 34 -0.41 14.28 3.50
C ARG A 34 -0.65 12.93 2.80
N ASN A 35 -1.40 12.92 1.71
CA ASN A 35 -1.77 11.68 1.02
C ASN A 35 -0.56 11.00 0.37
N MET A 36 0.36 11.79 -0.21
CA MET A 36 1.63 11.26 -0.71
C MET A 36 2.50 10.68 0.40
N THR A 37 2.58 11.33 1.56
CA THR A 37 3.34 10.79 2.71
C THR A 37 2.73 9.48 3.21
N ILE A 38 1.40 9.41 3.36
CA ILE A 38 0.71 8.16 3.76
C ILE A 38 1.01 7.05 2.74
N ALA A 39 0.86 7.32 1.44
CA ALA A 39 1.12 6.35 0.39
C ALA A 39 2.58 5.88 0.37
N ALA A 40 3.54 6.82 0.43
CA ALA A 40 4.96 6.52 0.43
C ALA A 40 5.38 5.71 1.67
N LEU A 41 4.90 6.09 2.86
CA LEU A 41 5.18 5.38 4.10
C LEU A 41 4.63 3.95 4.08
N SER A 42 3.38 3.80 3.62
CA SER A 42 2.72 2.49 3.54
C SER A 42 3.42 1.57 2.53
N LEU A 43 3.82 2.11 1.38
CA LEU A 43 4.56 1.37 0.37
C LEU A 43 5.96 0.96 0.85
N ALA A 44 6.70 1.91 1.45
CA ALA A 44 8.05 1.66 1.97
C ALA A 44 8.04 0.59 3.07
N LEU A 45 7.10 0.65 4.01
CA LEU A 45 6.98 -0.35 5.07
C LEU A 45 6.49 -1.70 4.52
N GLY A 46 5.56 -1.71 3.57
CA GLY A 46 5.12 -2.93 2.89
C GLY A 46 6.27 -3.69 2.24
N ILE A 47 7.04 -2.98 1.41
CA ILE A 47 8.22 -3.55 0.74
C ILE A 47 9.26 -3.97 1.79
N GLY A 48 9.52 -3.13 2.80
CA GLY A 48 10.46 -3.43 3.88
C GLY A 48 10.11 -4.70 4.66
N PHE A 49 8.84 -4.88 5.03
CA PHE A 49 8.36 -6.05 5.76
C PHE A 49 8.43 -7.32 4.91
N THR A 50 8.15 -7.23 3.61
CA THR A 50 8.31 -8.40 2.71
C THR A 50 9.77 -8.84 2.56
N GLN A 51 10.72 -7.92 2.65
CA GLN A 51 12.15 -8.21 2.52
C GLN A 51 12.78 -8.72 3.81
N VAL A 52 12.25 -8.34 4.98
CA VAL A 52 12.83 -8.68 6.29
C VAL A 52 11.76 -9.24 7.24
N GLY A 53 11.16 -10.37 6.86
CA GLY A 53 10.10 -11.02 7.63
C GLY A 53 10.54 -11.49 9.03
N ASP A 54 11.83 -11.72 9.24
CA ASP A 54 12.40 -12.18 10.52
C ASP A 54 12.25 -11.16 11.66
N ILE A 55 11.95 -9.90 11.37
CA ILE A 55 11.72 -8.85 12.38
C ILE A 55 10.54 -9.21 13.30
N PHE A 56 9.58 -10.00 12.81
CA PHE A 56 8.36 -10.35 13.56
C PHE A 56 8.50 -11.63 14.41
N VAL A 57 9.65 -12.32 14.39
CA VAL A 57 9.85 -13.61 15.09
C VAL A 57 9.66 -13.51 16.62
N SER A 58 9.95 -12.34 17.20
CA SER A 58 9.77 -12.08 18.64
C SER A 58 8.42 -11.44 19.01
N THR A 59 7.56 -11.19 18.01
CA THR A 59 6.21 -10.60 18.23
C THR A 59 5.14 -11.68 18.39
N PRO A 60 3.99 -11.36 19.03
CA PRO A 60 2.90 -12.32 19.21
C PRO A 60 2.42 -12.92 17.90
N GLN A 61 1.88 -14.14 17.95
CA GLN A 61 1.48 -14.92 16.77
C GLN A 61 0.52 -14.15 15.84
N LEU A 62 -0.40 -13.36 16.42
CA LEU A 62 -1.30 -12.48 15.68
C LEU A 62 -0.56 -11.48 14.75
N PHE A 63 0.56 -10.91 15.22
CA PHE A 63 1.35 -9.97 14.44
C PHE A 63 2.15 -10.69 13.35
N GLN A 64 2.65 -11.90 13.62
CA GLN A 64 3.31 -12.71 12.60
C GLN A 64 2.34 -13.07 11.47
N ASP A 65 1.11 -13.49 11.80
CA ASP A 65 0.11 -13.85 10.79
C ASP A 65 -0.29 -12.64 9.92
N VAL A 66 -0.42 -11.46 10.53
CA VAL A 66 -0.84 -10.24 9.80
C VAL A 66 0.31 -9.63 9.01
N PHE A 67 1.53 -9.57 9.55
CA PHE A 67 2.63 -8.82 8.92
C PHE A 67 3.66 -9.69 8.20
N ALA A 68 3.87 -10.95 8.63
CA ALA A 68 4.81 -11.88 7.99
C ALA A 68 4.10 -12.80 6.99
N ALA A 69 2.90 -13.30 7.31
CA ALA A 69 2.17 -14.21 6.41
C ALA A 69 1.29 -13.48 5.37
N ASN A 70 0.90 -12.22 5.62
CA ASN A 70 0.04 -11.46 4.71
C ASN A 70 0.52 -10.01 4.52
N CYS A 71 1.42 -9.80 3.54
CA CYS A 71 1.99 -8.48 3.28
C CYS A 71 0.93 -7.40 2.99
N VAL A 72 -0.18 -7.75 2.36
CA VAL A 72 -1.24 -6.80 1.99
C VAL A 72 -1.96 -6.29 3.24
N ALA A 73 -2.26 -7.17 4.19
CA ALA A 73 -2.88 -6.80 5.46
C ALA A 73 -1.96 -5.86 6.26
N GLY A 74 -0.65 -6.14 6.31
CA GLY A 74 0.33 -5.29 6.97
C GLY A 74 0.38 -3.86 6.39
N VAL A 75 0.41 -3.73 5.07
CA VAL A 75 0.39 -2.42 4.37
C VAL A 75 -0.89 -1.66 4.68
N PHE A 76 -2.04 -2.35 4.67
CA PHE A 76 -3.33 -1.74 4.97
C PHE A 76 -3.37 -1.18 6.40
N VAL A 77 -2.92 -1.95 7.40
CA VAL A 77 -2.88 -1.51 8.79
C VAL A 77 -2.00 -0.28 8.95
N VAL A 78 -0.81 -0.28 8.33
CA VAL A 78 0.10 0.88 8.33
C VAL A 78 -0.57 2.11 7.70
N ALA A 79 -1.24 1.96 6.56
CA ALA A 79 -1.93 3.05 5.88
C ALA A 79 -3.05 3.67 6.73
N VAL A 80 -3.85 2.83 7.38
CA VAL A 80 -4.93 3.28 8.28
C VAL A 80 -4.37 4.02 9.48
N ILE A 81 -3.34 3.47 10.13
CA ILE A 81 -2.68 4.09 11.27
C ILE A 81 -2.06 5.45 10.85
N ALA A 82 -1.36 5.50 9.73
CA ALA A 82 -0.77 6.73 9.22
C ALA A 82 -1.83 7.78 8.90
N ASN A 83 -2.96 7.37 8.31
CA ASN A 83 -4.09 8.27 8.06
C ASN A 83 -4.75 8.79 9.35
N LEU A 84 -4.73 8.03 10.45
CA LEU A 84 -5.25 8.48 11.74
C LEU A 84 -4.28 9.42 12.48
N ILE A 85 -2.98 9.15 12.42
CA ILE A 85 -1.95 9.90 13.13
C ILE A 85 -1.61 11.21 12.40
N ILE A 86 -1.52 11.18 11.06
CA ILE A 86 -1.14 12.36 10.29
C ILE A 86 -2.34 13.32 10.23
N PRO A 87 -2.24 14.51 10.87
CA PRO A 87 -3.34 15.46 10.94
C PRO A 87 -3.76 15.92 9.54
N LYS A 88 -5.05 16.16 9.36
CA LYS A 88 -5.57 16.74 8.11
C LYS A 88 -5.22 18.22 8.08
N ASP A 89 -4.74 18.69 6.94
CA ASP A 89 -4.50 20.11 6.75
C ASP A 89 -5.85 20.85 6.79
N LYS A 90 -5.92 21.94 7.56
CA LYS A 90 -7.15 22.74 7.79
C LYS A 90 -7.75 23.38 6.51
N GLN A 91 -7.14 23.16 5.35
CA GLN A 91 -7.57 23.65 4.04
C GLN A 91 -8.36 22.61 3.21
N GLU A 92 -8.45 21.36 3.66
CA GLU A 92 -9.19 20.28 2.96
C GLU A 92 -10.70 20.24 3.31
N GLU A 93 -11.18 21.13 4.19
CA GLU A 93 -12.57 21.18 4.69
C GLU A 93 -13.44 22.27 4.02
N ALA A 94 -13.07 22.74 2.83
CA ALA A 94 -14.03 23.43 1.97
C ALA A 94 -14.77 22.35 1.14
N PRO A 95 -16.09 22.16 1.34
CA PRO A 95 -16.84 21.17 0.57
C PRO A 95 -16.77 21.53 -0.91
N ALA A 96 -16.28 20.60 -1.73
CA ALA A 96 -16.56 20.61 -3.16
C ALA A 96 -18.06 20.38 -3.33
N ALA A 97 -18.82 21.47 -3.37
CA ALA A 97 -20.10 21.49 -4.03
C ALA A 97 -19.83 21.35 -5.54
N GLU A 98 -20.20 20.19 -6.09
CA GLU A 98 -20.92 19.94 -7.35
C GLU A 98 -20.69 18.50 -7.87
#